data_AF-G9ESH7-F1
#
_entry.id   AF-G9ESH7-F1
#
_cell.length_a   1.000
_cell.length_b   1.000
_cell.length_c   1.000
_cell.angle_alpha   90.00
_cell.angle_beta   90.00
_cell.angle_gamma   90.00
#
_symmetry.space_group_name_H-M   'P 1'
#
loop_
_entity.id
_entity.type
_entity.pdbx_description
1 polymer ?
#
loop_
_entity_poly.entity_id
_entity_poly.type
_entity_poly.pdbx_seq_one_letter_code
_entity_poly.pdbx_strand_id
1 'polypeptide(L)'
;MPGPLNYTQYYQEQMSFLVSYIENKPLNAAQQTRAQRIKKNLARQQVHFTDDFLAITPGDELLATRIGYIPPKGARITHRASDKDQANAYRYLSLLAPDKDRANAYRHLTRQRLVYGPVDFYLDSQFATPTEIPIITTCAINLMGTSPHDSAKFNPNGVFNTAEYQKECDKLADFIVSAAKQHGHERLVMPAFGVGLYIKTLDPVSQIKARELMYKAFAQAAQRQQLHVDWIVWAKAPQKDQLQKQLSALSNQYIKPIIHEDFLQYGQELLANKVNAVLLNAGSDRTVGGRYTINMGCMDKLPVEEQMTQQSDLALLHTEYNRVMAENFKKQVAARRMNELMISAVIQAVEKYQAWYSSEADHRGPNGFFSWLRHGSTGQRRATDLVAQITRRGTDAEGLVNNLLKNPSTTYHRHSLSSFLLDELGKLAGSTWYGLKCNEKLLYEQHKVVAHLEYASQRMSPLK
;
A
#
# COMPACT_ATOMS: atom_id res chain seq x y z
N MET A 1 -5.38 25.31 -33.60
CA MET A 1 -5.31 24.54 -32.34
C MET A 1 -5.77 25.45 -31.22
N PRO A 2 -6.57 24.98 -30.25
CA PRO A 2 -6.89 25.80 -29.07
C PRO A 2 -5.59 26.18 -28.35
N GLY A 3 -5.48 27.45 -27.94
CA GLY A 3 -4.32 27.96 -27.21
C GLY A 3 -4.24 27.42 -25.77
N PRO A 4 -3.11 27.65 -25.07
CA PRO A 4 -2.96 27.24 -23.67
C PRO A 4 -4.01 27.92 -22.79
N LEU A 5 -4.63 27.15 -21.90
CA LEU A 5 -5.59 27.68 -20.93
C LEU A 5 -4.86 28.43 -19.82
N ASN A 6 -5.48 29.48 -19.28
CA ASN A 6 -4.99 29.99 -17.99
C ASN A 6 -5.30 28.99 -16.88
N TYR A 7 -4.57 29.08 -15.76
CA TYR A 7 -4.72 28.13 -14.64
C TYR A 7 -6.17 27.95 -14.16
N THR A 8 -6.93 29.05 -14.05
CA THR A 8 -8.32 29.01 -13.60
C THR A 8 -9.21 28.24 -14.57
N GLN A 9 -9.08 28.49 -15.88
CA GLN A 9 -9.82 27.78 -16.92
C GLN A 9 -9.43 26.30 -16.95
N TYR A 10 -8.13 26.02 -16.95
CA TYR A 10 -7.58 24.66 -16.91
C TYR A 10 -8.15 23.88 -15.72
N TYR A 11 -8.10 24.46 -14.51
CA TYR A 11 -8.63 23.83 -13.32
C TYR A 11 -10.13 23.59 -13.40
N GLN A 12 -10.91 24.58 -13.88
CA GLN A 12 -12.36 24.45 -14.01
C GLN A 12 -12.75 23.32 -14.98
N GLU A 13 -12.08 23.23 -16.13
CA GLU A 13 -12.29 22.15 -17.09
C GLU A 13 -11.90 20.78 -16.54
N GLN A 14 -10.75 20.70 -15.86
CA GLN A 14 -10.29 19.48 -15.18
C GLN A 14 -11.32 19.00 -14.16
N MET A 15 -11.80 19.89 -13.29
CA MET A 15 -12.78 19.53 -12.27
C MET A 15 -14.14 19.18 -12.87
N SER A 16 -14.58 19.92 -13.88
CA SER A 16 -15.84 19.63 -14.59
C SER A 16 -15.82 18.24 -15.21
N PHE A 17 -14.70 17.84 -15.82
CA PHE A 17 -14.50 16.48 -16.31
C PHE A 17 -14.53 15.45 -15.17
N LEU A 18 -13.75 15.64 -14.11
CA LEU A 18 -13.68 14.69 -12.98
C LEU A 18 -15.07 14.43 -12.37
N VAL A 19 -15.82 15.49 -12.10
CA VAL A 19 -17.19 15.40 -11.56
C VAL A 19 -18.09 14.65 -12.55
N SER A 20 -18.07 15.03 -13.82
CA SER A 20 -18.91 14.39 -14.84
C SER A 20 -18.59 12.91 -15.02
N TYR A 21 -17.30 12.55 -14.98
CA TYR A 21 -16.84 11.17 -15.10
C TYR A 21 -17.26 10.32 -13.88
N ILE A 22 -17.05 10.82 -12.66
CA ILE A 22 -17.40 10.11 -11.42
C ILE A 22 -18.92 9.92 -11.30
N GLU A 23 -19.69 10.92 -11.69
CA GLU A 23 -21.16 10.90 -11.63
C GLU A 23 -21.83 10.25 -12.84
N ASN A 24 -21.04 9.73 -13.81
CA ASN A 24 -21.53 9.16 -15.07
C ASN A 24 -22.46 10.13 -15.85
N LYS A 25 -22.17 11.42 -15.80
CA LYS A 25 -22.88 12.43 -16.61
C LYS A 25 -22.50 12.31 -18.10
N PRO A 26 -23.36 12.75 -19.02
CA PRO A 26 -23.02 12.80 -20.44
C PRO A 26 -21.72 13.57 -20.69
N LEU A 27 -20.79 12.94 -21.40
CA LEU A 27 -19.49 13.51 -21.75
C LEU A 27 -19.53 14.04 -23.20
N ASN A 28 -18.92 15.20 -23.44
CA ASN A 28 -18.71 15.69 -24.80
C ASN A 28 -17.65 14.86 -25.54
N ALA A 29 -17.48 15.05 -26.85
CA ALA A 29 -16.57 14.24 -27.67
C ALA A 29 -15.12 14.21 -27.13
N ALA A 30 -14.56 15.36 -26.72
CA ALA A 30 -13.20 15.42 -26.18
C ALA A 30 -13.08 14.67 -24.84
N GLN A 31 -14.08 14.82 -23.97
CA GLN A 31 -14.17 14.11 -22.70
C GLN A 31 -14.37 12.60 -22.87
N GLN A 32 -15.09 12.17 -23.92
CA GLN A 32 -15.23 10.74 -24.25
C GLN A 32 -13.89 10.13 -24.66
N THR A 33 -13.10 10.83 -25.49
CA THR A 33 -11.74 10.39 -25.85
C THR A 33 -10.86 10.26 -24.60
N ARG A 34 -10.90 11.25 -23.70
CA ARG A 34 -10.19 11.18 -22.41
C ARG A 34 -10.67 10.00 -21.55
N ALA A 35 -11.98 9.78 -21.44
CA ALA A 35 -12.56 8.65 -20.70
C ALA A 35 -12.12 7.29 -21.27
N GLN A 36 -11.96 7.16 -22.59
CA GLN A 36 -11.43 5.95 -23.22
C GLN A 36 -9.97 5.70 -22.84
N ARG A 37 -9.13 6.73 -22.81
CA ARG A 37 -7.73 6.62 -22.35
C ARG A 37 -7.64 6.22 -20.88
N ILE A 38 -8.45 6.85 -20.02
CA ILE A 38 -8.56 6.48 -18.60
C ILE A 38 -8.95 5.00 -18.48
N LYS A 39 -9.98 4.53 -19.20
CA LYS A 39 -10.38 3.12 -19.20
C LYS A 39 -9.25 2.17 -19.59
N LYS A 40 -8.46 2.51 -20.61
CA LYS A 40 -7.26 1.75 -20.99
C LYS A 40 -6.23 1.69 -19.85
N ASN A 41 -6.03 2.81 -19.14
CA ASN A 41 -5.05 2.90 -18.07
C ASN A 41 -5.54 2.27 -16.76
N LEU A 42 -6.84 2.20 -16.47
CA LEU A 42 -7.38 1.60 -15.23
C LEU A 42 -6.91 0.15 -15.02
N ALA A 43 -6.88 -0.66 -16.09
CA ALA A 43 -6.48 -2.07 -16.03
C ALA A 43 -4.98 -2.28 -15.80
N ARG A 44 -4.16 -1.23 -16.00
CA ARG A 44 -2.70 -1.25 -15.84
C ARG A 44 -2.25 -0.83 -14.45
N GLN A 45 -3.19 -0.39 -13.59
CA GLN A 45 -2.89 0.08 -12.24
C GLN A 45 -2.72 -1.10 -11.28
N GLN A 46 -1.72 -1.02 -10.41
CA GLN A 46 -1.38 -2.04 -9.44
C GLN A 46 -1.18 -1.43 -8.06
N VAL A 47 -1.58 -2.15 -7.01
CA VAL A 47 -1.30 -1.76 -5.63
C VAL A 47 -0.34 -2.78 -5.03
N HIS A 48 0.73 -2.28 -4.43
CA HIS A 48 1.68 -3.07 -3.67
C HIS A 48 1.64 -2.60 -2.22
N PHE A 49 1.88 -3.50 -1.27
CA PHE A 49 1.95 -3.15 0.14
C PHE A 49 2.82 -4.12 0.93
N THR A 50 3.43 -3.64 2.01
CA THR A 50 4.24 -4.45 2.93
C THR A 50 3.35 -5.20 3.92
N ASP A 51 3.91 -6.16 4.67
CA ASP A 51 3.15 -6.85 5.73
C ASP A 51 2.74 -5.88 6.84
N ASP A 52 3.55 -4.84 7.11
CA ASP A 52 3.23 -3.80 8.10
C ASP A 52 1.87 -3.11 7.78
N PHE A 53 1.45 -3.05 6.50
CA PHE A 53 0.14 -2.50 6.11
C PHE A 53 -1.05 -3.33 6.63
N LEU A 54 -0.87 -4.63 6.88
CA LEU A 54 -1.96 -5.54 7.29
C LEU A 54 -2.54 -5.20 8.66
N ALA A 55 -1.79 -4.43 9.46
CA ALA A 55 -2.23 -3.85 10.73
C ALA A 55 -3.33 -2.78 10.56
N ILE A 56 -3.67 -2.35 9.34
CA ILE A 56 -4.80 -1.43 9.12
C ILE A 56 -6.10 -2.07 9.58
N THR A 57 -7.05 -1.29 10.09
CA THR A 57 -8.36 -1.80 10.50
C THR A 57 -9.07 -2.46 9.32
N PRO A 58 -9.65 -3.67 9.49
CA PRO A 58 -10.45 -4.30 8.43
C PRO A 58 -11.57 -3.38 7.94
N GLY A 59 -11.63 -3.16 6.62
CA GLY A 59 -12.59 -2.25 5.98
C GLY A 59 -12.06 -0.84 5.73
N ASP A 60 -10.91 -0.48 6.31
CA ASP A 60 -10.30 0.85 6.17
C ASP A 60 -9.22 0.90 5.08
N GLU A 61 -8.97 -0.21 4.38
CA GLU A 61 -7.87 -0.34 3.40
C GLU A 61 -7.96 0.73 2.29
N LEU A 62 -9.18 0.98 1.80
CA LEU A 62 -9.39 1.94 0.73
C LEU A 62 -9.25 3.39 1.21
N LEU A 63 -9.44 3.67 2.50
CA LEU A 63 -9.25 5.02 3.03
C LEU A 63 -7.82 5.50 2.79
N ALA A 64 -6.86 4.58 2.84
CA ALA A 64 -5.47 4.87 2.54
C ALA A 64 -5.26 5.35 1.10
N THR A 65 -6.18 5.07 0.16
CA THR A 65 -6.07 5.39 -1.28
C THR A 65 -6.88 6.60 -1.74
N ARG A 66 -7.58 7.31 -0.85
CA ARG A 66 -8.41 8.47 -1.23
C ARG A 66 -7.57 9.68 -1.67
N ILE A 67 -8.15 10.58 -2.46
CA ILE A 67 -7.57 11.91 -2.70
C ILE A 67 -7.87 12.85 -1.52
N GLY A 68 -7.26 14.04 -1.53
CA GLY A 68 -7.42 15.10 -0.52
C GLY A 68 -8.13 16.28 -1.09
N TYR A 69 -9.35 16.09 -1.56
CA TYR A 69 -10.12 17.17 -2.14
C TYR A 69 -11.00 17.85 -1.10
N ILE A 70 -10.86 19.18 -1.01
CA ILE A 70 -11.75 20.05 -0.25
C ILE A 70 -12.42 20.96 -1.28
N PRO A 71 -13.74 20.89 -1.47
CA PRO A 71 -14.43 21.75 -2.43
C PRO A 71 -14.24 23.23 -2.06
N PRO A 72 -14.28 24.14 -3.06
CA PRO A 72 -14.30 25.57 -2.80
C PRO A 72 -15.45 25.97 -1.86
N LYS A 73 -15.20 26.90 -0.93
CA LYS A 73 -16.25 27.51 -0.11
C LYS A 73 -17.29 28.17 -1.03
N GLY A 74 -18.55 27.78 -0.91
CA GLY A 74 -19.63 28.33 -1.73
C GLY A 74 -19.79 27.69 -3.11
N ALA A 75 -19.06 26.61 -3.43
CA ALA A 75 -19.44 25.72 -4.51
C ALA A 75 -20.84 25.18 -4.20
N ARG A 76 -21.88 25.83 -4.75
CA ARG A 76 -23.23 25.30 -4.75
C ARG A 76 -23.14 23.99 -5.51
N ILE A 77 -23.17 22.88 -4.79
CA ILE A 77 -23.56 21.61 -5.40
C ILE A 77 -25.00 21.88 -5.84
N THR A 78 -25.17 22.26 -7.10
CA THR A 78 -26.46 22.64 -7.69
C THR A 78 -27.26 21.38 -7.93
N HIS A 79 -27.56 20.65 -6.87
CA HIS A 79 -28.75 19.84 -6.81
C HIS A 79 -29.72 20.64 -5.94
N ARG A 80 -30.74 21.22 -6.58
CA ARG A 80 -32.00 21.59 -5.90
C ARG A 80 -32.53 20.30 -5.31
N ALA A 81 -32.07 20.01 -4.11
CA ALA A 81 -32.39 18.79 -3.44
C ALA A 81 -32.73 19.23 -2.03
N SER A 82 -33.83 18.68 -1.53
CA SER A 82 -34.46 19.04 -0.27
C SER A 82 -33.45 19.07 0.89
N ASP A 83 -33.77 19.64 2.05
CA ASP A 83 -32.85 19.63 3.20
C ASP A 83 -32.36 18.21 3.60
N LYS A 84 -33.08 17.14 3.19
CA LYS A 84 -32.62 15.74 3.30
C LYS A 84 -31.51 15.34 2.32
N ASP A 85 -31.36 16.05 1.21
CA ASP A 85 -30.35 15.81 0.18
C ASP A 85 -29.09 16.65 0.34
N GLN A 86 -29.07 17.68 1.19
CA GLN A 86 -27.81 18.30 1.62
C GLN A 86 -26.88 17.26 2.26
N ALA A 87 -27.44 16.32 3.03
CA ALA A 87 -26.68 15.18 3.56
C ALA A 87 -26.08 14.30 2.45
N ASN A 88 -26.78 14.13 1.32
CA ASN A 88 -26.27 13.41 0.15
C ASN A 88 -25.23 14.24 -0.63
N ALA A 89 -25.39 15.56 -0.75
CA ALA A 89 -24.40 16.45 -1.36
C ALA A 89 -23.07 16.45 -0.56
N TYR A 90 -23.14 16.46 0.77
CA TYR A 90 -21.98 16.24 1.63
C TYR A 90 -21.43 14.81 1.54
N ARG A 91 -22.26 13.81 1.20
CA ARG A 91 -21.83 12.43 0.93
C ARG A 91 -20.97 12.32 -0.33
N TYR A 92 -21.18 13.17 -1.33
CA TYR A 92 -20.29 13.25 -2.50
C TYR A 92 -18.98 13.97 -2.19
N LEU A 93 -18.98 14.91 -1.23
CA LEU A 93 -17.78 15.56 -0.70
C LEU A 93 -16.97 14.66 0.24
N SER A 94 -17.61 13.69 0.90
CA SER A 94 -16.94 12.69 1.75
C SER A 94 -16.33 11.51 0.97
N LEU A 95 -16.58 11.42 -0.34
CA LEU A 95 -15.86 10.50 -1.24
C LEU A 95 -14.41 10.94 -1.49
N LEU A 96 -14.05 12.17 -1.10
CA LEU A 96 -12.93 12.88 -1.68
C LEU A 96 -11.82 13.24 -0.69
N ALA A 97 -12.01 13.06 0.61
CA ALA A 97 -10.97 13.09 1.62
C ALA A 97 -11.40 12.21 2.80
N PRO A 98 -10.50 11.41 3.39
CA PRO A 98 -10.87 10.67 4.58
C PRO A 98 -11.18 11.62 5.74
N ASP A 99 -12.08 11.21 6.63
CA ASP A 99 -12.30 11.90 7.90
C ASP A 99 -10.96 12.14 8.60
N LYS A 100 -10.72 13.35 9.10
CA LYS A 100 -9.40 13.78 9.59
C LYS A 100 -8.93 12.89 10.74
N ASP A 101 -9.81 12.59 11.68
CA ASP A 101 -9.47 11.87 12.90
C ASP A 101 -9.26 10.39 12.60
N ARG A 102 -10.13 9.81 11.77
CA ARG A 102 -9.93 8.45 11.24
C ARG A 102 -8.63 8.37 10.44
N ALA A 103 -8.34 9.35 9.59
CA ALA A 103 -7.10 9.41 8.83
C ALA A 103 -5.86 9.42 9.73
N ASN A 104 -5.86 10.25 10.78
CA ASN A 104 -4.75 10.33 11.73
C ASN A 104 -4.38 8.96 12.32
N ALA A 105 -5.37 8.07 12.55
CA ALA A 105 -5.15 6.76 13.17
C ALA A 105 -4.32 5.81 12.29
N TYR A 106 -4.50 5.84 10.96
CA TYR A 106 -3.83 4.90 10.04
C TYR A 106 -2.75 5.54 9.15
N ARG A 107 -2.42 6.84 9.29
CA ARG A 107 -1.41 7.51 8.44
C ARG A 107 -0.06 6.82 8.45
N HIS A 108 0.34 6.30 9.60
CA HIS A 108 1.61 5.59 9.70
C HIS A 108 1.66 4.33 8.81
N LEU A 109 0.50 3.80 8.41
CA LEU A 109 0.36 2.67 7.50
C LEU A 109 0.24 3.09 6.04
N THR A 110 -0.14 4.34 5.70
CA THR A 110 -0.32 4.73 4.29
C THR A 110 0.98 4.69 3.49
N ARG A 111 2.14 4.88 4.14
CA ARG A 111 3.47 4.68 3.54
C ARG A 111 3.82 3.22 3.27
N GLN A 112 3.11 2.27 3.88
CA GLN A 112 3.30 0.83 3.69
C GLN A 112 2.57 0.30 2.45
N ARG A 113 1.92 1.18 1.68
CA ARG A 113 1.38 0.89 0.35
C ARG A 113 2.01 1.79 -0.70
N LEU A 114 2.00 1.32 -1.93
CA LEU A 114 2.22 2.15 -3.10
C LEU A 114 1.28 1.74 -4.22
N VAL A 115 0.91 2.71 -5.06
CA VAL A 115 0.15 2.47 -6.28
C VAL A 115 1.04 2.78 -7.46
N TYR A 116 1.06 1.87 -8.42
CA TYR A 116 1.87 1.93 -9.60
C TYR A 116 0.99 1.89 -10.85
N GLY A 117 1.31 2.74 -11.82
CA GLY A 117 0.79 2.59 -13.17
C GLY A 117 1.01 3.83 -14.05
N PRO A 118 0.66 3.72 -15.34
CA PRO A 118 0.70 4.82 -16.28
C PRO A 118 -0.38 5.85 -15.96
N VAL A 119 -0.05 7.13 -16.13
CA VAL A 119 -0.98 8.25 -15.94
C VAL A 119 -0.79 9.26 -17.07
N ASP A 120 -1.90 9.75 -17.62
CA ASP A 120 -1.90 10.82 -18.62
C ASP A 120 -1.72 12.18 -17.92
N PHE A 121 -0.69 12.94 -18.31
CA PHE A 121 -0.42 14.30 -17.86
C PHE A 121 -0.74 15.34 -18.95
N TYR A 122 -1.43 16.40 -18.55
CA TYR A 122 -1.90 17.52 -19.38
C TYR A 122 -1.04 18.76 -19.13
N LEU A 123 0.18 18.71 -19.66
CA LEU A 123 1.20 19.74 -19.47
C LEU A 123 0.97 20.91 -20.45
N ASP A 124 1.58 22.07 -20.18
CA ASP A 124 1.34 23.32 -20.92
C ASP A 124 -0.14 23.80 -20.92
N SER A 125 -0.91 23.36 -19.93
CA SER A 125 -2.32 23.74 -19.73
C SER A 125 -3.23 23.40 -20.93
N GLN A 126 -3.04 22.23 -21.55
CA GLN A 126 -3.86 21.75 -22.66
C GLN A 126 -4.25 20.26 -22.52
N PHE A 127 -5.46 19.92 -22.98
CA PHE A 127 -6.04 18.58 -22.80
C PHE A 127 -5.92 17.66 -24.03
N ALA A 128 -5.42 18.17 -25.16
CA ALA A 128 -5.50 17.48 -26.45
C ALA A 128 -4.44 16.39 -26.60
N THR A 129 -3.21 16.64 -26.15
CA THR A 129 -2.08 15.70 -26.30
C THR A 129 -1.44 15.42 -24.95
N PRO A 130 -2.05 14.55 -24.11
CA PRO A 130 -1.42 14.19 -22.84
C PRO A 130 -0.12 13.41 -23.07
N THR A 131 0.79 13.53 -22.11
CA THR A 131 1.98 12.66 -22.00
C THR A 131 1.66 11.52 -21.04
N GLU A 132 1.75 10.27 -21.48
CA GLU A 132 1.64 9.11 -20.59
C GLU A 132 2.96 8.94 -19.82
N ILE A 133 2.91 9.02 -18.49
CA ILE A 133 4.08 8.89 -17.61
C ILE A 133 3.78 7.80 -16.56
N PRO A 134 4.66 6.80 -16.38
CA PRO A 134 4.55 5.86 -15.26
C PRO A 134 4.77 6.56 -13.93
N ILE A 135 3.86 6.34 -12.97
CA ILE A 135 3.90 6.96 -11.64
C ILE A 135 3.93 5.88 -10.56
N ILE A 136 4.75 6.09 -9.54
CA ILE A 136 4.61 5.46 -8.23
C ILE A 136 4.03 6.49 -7.27
N THR A 137 2.93 6.18 -6.60
CA THR A 137 2.38 7.00 -5.53
C THR A 137 2.47 6.30 -4.19
N THR A 138 3.15 6.93 -3.25
CA THR A 138 3.26 6.49 -1.86
C THR A 138 3.51 7.69 -0.96
N CYS A 139 3.46 7.51 0.36
CA CYS A 139 3.62 8.60 1.33
C CYS A 139 4.95 8.48 2.07
N ALA A 140 5.52 9.61 2.46
CA ALA A 140 6.71 9.63 3.32
C ALA A 140 6.39 9.46 4.81
N ILE A 141 7.43 9.28 5.63
CA ILE A 141 7.33 9.31 7.09
C ILE A 141 6.91 10.71 7.54
N ASN A 142 5.89 10.79 8.41
CA ASN A 142 5.29 12.04 8.84
C ASN A 142 5.72 12.43 10.25
N LEU A 143 6.58 13.45 10.38
CA LEU A 143 6.98 14.02 11.68
C LEU A 143 6.32 15.37 11.97
N MET A 144 5.43 15.87 11.10
CA MET A 144 4.77 17.18 11.28
C MET A 144 3.63 17.17 12.32
N GLY A 145 3.58 16.16 13.19
CA GLY A 145 2.63 16.07 14.32
C GLY A 145 1.22 15.63 13.94
N THR A 146 0.99 15.22 12.69
CA THR A 146 -0.33 14.83 12.20
C THR A 146 -0.51 13.30 12.08
N SER A 147 0.48 12.55 12.57
CA SER A 147 0.48 11.09 12.77
C SER A 147 0.98 10.82 14.19
N PRO A 148 0.08 10.66 15.19
CA PRO A 148 0.48 10.46 16.59
C PRO A 148 1.42 9.27 16.77
N HIS A 149 1.21 8.20 16.00
CA HIS A 149 2.07 7.03 16.00
C HIS A 149 3.51 7.36 15.57
N ASP A 150 3.68 8.10 14.47
CA ASP A 150 5.01 8.47 13.98
C ASP A 150 5.70 9.46 14.92
N SER A 151 4.94 10.41 15.50
CA SER A 151 5.47 11.30 16.53
C SER A 151 5.97 10.54 17.75
N ALA A 152 5.21 9.55 18.25
CA ALA A 152 5.64 8.73 19.37
C ALA A 152 6.85 7.84 19.03
N LYS A 153 6.92 7.30 17.82
CA LYS A 153 7.99 6.40 17.38
C LYS A 153 9.31 7.13 17.08
N PHE A 154 9.24 8.23 16.34
CA PHE A 154 10.41 8.89 15.75
C PHE A 154 10.79 10.22 16.42
N ASN A 155 9.88 10.83 17.19
CA ASN A 155 10.17 12.04 17.94
C ASN A 155 9.62 11.98 19.39
N PRO A 156 9.89 10.89 20.15
CA PRO A 156 9.38 10.74 21.50
C PRO A 156 9.82 11.92 22.38
N ASN A 157 8.86 12.59 23.01
CA ASN A 157 9.11 13.75 23.88
C ASN A 157 9.89 14.89 23.19
N GLY A 158 9.78 15.02 21.87
CA GLY A 158 10.51 16.03 21.10
C GLY A 158 11.98 15.70 20.82
N VAL A 159 12.42 14.46 21.12
CA VAL A 159 13.77 13.99 20.83
C VAL A 159 13.75 13.13 19.57
N PHE A 160 14.50 13.53 18.54
CA PHE A 160 14.55 12.81 17.27
C PHE A 160 15.25 11.45 17.41
N ASN A 161 14.48 10.37 17.28
CA ASN A 161 14.97 9.00 17.33
C ASN A 161 15.54 8.58 15.96
N THR A 162 16.82 8.91 15.76
CA THR A 162 17.54 8.65 14.51
C THR A 162 17.60 7.18 14.11
N ALA A 163 17.70 6.25 15.07
CA ALA A 163 17.83 4.82 14.81
C ALA A 163 16.53 4.23 14.23
N GLU A 164 15.40 4.51 14.88
CA GLU A 164 14.09 4.07 14.37
C GLU A 164 13.75 4.76 13.05
N TYR A 165 14.06 6.04 12.91
CA TYR A 165 13.83 6.77 11.66
C TYR A 165 14.65 6.18 10.50
N GLN A 166 15.94 5.89 10.71
CA GLN A 166 16.80 5.26 9.69
C GLN A 166 16.25 3.90 9.26
N LYS A 167 15.87 3.04 10.21
CA LYS A 167 15.29 1.72 9.91
C LYS A 167 14.03 1.83 9.05
N GLU A 168 13.18 2.80 9.34
CA GLU A 168 11.97 3.05 8.55
C GLU A 168 12.29 3.63 7.17
N CYS A 169 13.25 4.56 7.07
CA CYS A 169 13.76 5.08 5.80
C CYS A 169 14.31 3.95 4.92
N ASP A 170 15.09 3.02 5.47
CA ASP A 170 15.67 1.89 4.73
C ASP A 170 14.59 0.96 4.17
N LYS A 171 13.58 0.65 4.98
CA LYS A 171 12.42 -0.14 4.56
C LYS A 171 11.66 0.52 3.41
N LEU A 172 11.31 1.80 3.58
CA LEU A 172 10.55 2.55 2.58
C LEU A 172 11.35 2.77 1.30
N ALA A 173 12.64 3.08 1.48
CA ALA A 173 13.75 3.00 0.54
C ALA A 173 13.63 1.83 -0.44
N ASP A 174 13.86 0.66 0.14
CA ASP A 174 13.88 -0.62 -0.56
C ASP A 174 12.52 -0.93 -1.20
N PHE A 175 11.41 -0.63 -0.53
CA PHE A 175 10.07 -0.87 -1.05
C PHE A 175 9.80 -0.10 -2.36
N ILE A 176 10.11 1.19 -2.39
CA ILE A 176 9.86 2.06 -3.56
C ILE A 176 10.79 1.69 -4.72
N VAL A 177 12.10 1.57 -4.46
CA VAL A 177 13.09 1.28 -5.50
C VAL A 177 12.90 -0.13 -6.07
N SER A 178 12.59 -1.12 -5.22
CA SER A 178 12.30 -2.48 -5.68
C SER A 178 11.05 -2.51 -6.56
N ALA A 179 9.99 -1.76 -6.21
CA ALA A 179 8.80 -1.69 -7.05
C ALA A 179 9.11 -1.09 -8.43
N ALA A 180 9.87 0.02 -8.50
CA ALA A 180 10.30 0.58 -9.77
C ALA A 180 11.09 -0.43 -10.62
N LYS A 181 12.03 -1.16 -9.99
CA LYS A 181 12.84 -2.18 -10.67
C LYS A 181 12.02 -3.38 -11.15
N GLN A 182 11.07 -3.87 -10.33
CA GLN A 182 10.18 -4.99 -10.67
C GLN A 182 9.28 -4.68 -11.87
N HIS A 183 8.92 -3.41 -12.06
CA HIS A 183 8.18 -2.93 -13.24
C HIS A 183 9.07 -2.61 -14.44
N GLY A 184 10.35 -2.99 -14.40
CA GLY A 184 11.27 -2.89 -15.52
C GLY A 184 11.78 -1.48 -15.81
N HIS A 185 11.59 -0.52 -14.90
CA HIS A 185 12.15 0.82 -15.08
C HIS A 185 13.66 0.81 -14.89
N GLU A 186 14.34 1.70 -15.61
CA GLU A 186 15.78 1.92 -15.50
C GLU A 186 16.10 3.05 -14.52
N ARG A 187 15.12 3.94 -14.33
CA ARG A 187 15.28 5.17 -13.58
C ARG A 187 14.05 5.54 -12.76
N LEU A 188 14.26 5.89 -11.51
CA LEU A 188 13.27 6.53 -10.63
C LEU A 188 13.62 8.01 -10.49
N VAL A 189 12.68 8.89 -10.81
CA VAL A 189 12.82 10.33 -10.59
C VAL A 189 11.96 10.69 -9.39
N MET A 190 12.53 11.39 -8.42
CA MET A 190 11.80 11.73 -7.20
C MET A 190 12.05 13.17 -6.75
N PRO A 191 11.03 13.86 -6.21
CA PRO A 191 11.26 15.11 -5.50
C PRO A 191 11.99 14.82 -4.18
N ALA A 192 12.28 15.86 -3.41
CA ALA A 192 12.79 15.74 -2.05
C ALA A 192 11.75 15.06 -1.11
N PHE A 193 11.72 13.72 -1.14
CA PHE A 193 10.68 12.89 -0.52
C PHE A 193 10.79 12.88 1.00
N GLY A 194 9.73 13.32 1.69
CA GLY A 194 9.66 13.25 3.16
C GLY A 194 10.53 14.24 3.93
N VAL A 195 11.30 15.10 3.25
CA VAL A 195 12.32 15.95 3.89
C VAL A 195 12.03 17.45 3.77
N GLY A 196 10.82 17.79 3.33
CA GLY A 196 10.27 19.14 3.31
C GLY A 196 9.34 19.38 4.50
N LEU A 197 8.04 19.52 4.23
CA LEU A 197 7.03 19.81 5.25
C LEU A 197 6.99 18.77 6.38
N TYR A 198 7.24 17.49 6.06
CA TYR A 198 7.14 16.37 6.99
C TYR A 198 8.12 16.39 8.15
N ILE A 199 9.23 17.11 8.05
CA ILE A 199 10.24 17.21 9.13
C ILE A 199 10.28 18.60 9.78
N LYS A 200 9.35 19.50 9.41
CA LYS A 200 9.43 20.93 9.74
C LYS A 200 9.31 21.24 11.24
N THR A 201 8.81 20.30 12.03
CA THR A 201 8.66 20.38 13.49
C THR A 201 9.93 19.96 14.23
N LEU A 202 10.89 19.30 13.57
CA LEU A 202 12.18 18.97 14.15
C LEU A 202 13.03 20.24 14.28
N ASP A 203 13.98 20.24 15.22
CA ASP A 203 15.00 21.29 15.27
C ASP A 203 15.90 21.25 14.01
N PRO A 204 16.58 22.36 13.65
CA PRO A 204 17.37 22.44 12.42
C PRO A 204 18.43 21.35 12.26
N VAL A 205 19.07 20.91 13.36
CA VAL A 205 20.10 19.87 13.31
C VAL A 205 19.45 18.52 12.99
N SER A 206 18.34 18.21 13.64
CA SER A 206 17.55 17.01 13.36
C SER A 206 16.95 17.02 11.96
N GLN A 207 16.58 18.17 11.39
CA GLN A 207 16.12 18.28 10.01
C GLN A 207 17.21 17.92 8.99
N ILE A 208 18.43 18.44 9.19
CA ILE A 208 19.59 18.08 8.37
C ILE A 208 19.82 16.57 8.47
N LYS A 209 19.82 16.04 9.69
CA LYS A 209 20.04 14.62 9.93
C LYS A 209 18.98 13.74 9.26
N ALA A 210 17.70 14.05 9.42
CA ALA A 210 16.60 13.30 8.78
C ALA A 210 16.76 13.26 7.26
N ARG A 211 17.17 14.39 6.65
CA ARG A 211 17.45 14.46 5.20
C ARG A 211 18.59 13.55 4.77
N GLU A 212 19.70 13.56 5.52
CA GLU A 212 20.83 12.66 5.25
C GLU A 212 20.44 11.18 5.34
N LEU A 213 19.68 10.81 6.38
CA LEU A 213 19.25 9.44 6.61
C LEU A 213 18.34 8.94 5.47
N MET A 214 17.37 9.77 5.05
CA MET A 214 16.49 9.44 3.92
C MET A 214 17.28 9.30 2.61
N TYR A 215 18.19 10.24 2.32
CA TYR A 215 19.00 10.17 1.10
C TYR A 215 19.89 8.93 1.08
N LYS A 216 20.55 8.61 2.20
CA LYS A 216 21.37 7.39 2.35
C LYS A 216 20.55 6.12 2.15
N ALA A 217 19.32 6.05 2.68
CA ALA A 217 18.43 4.93 2.48
C ALA A 217 18.13 4.69 0.99
N PHE A 218 17.80 5.76 0.25
CA PHE A 218 17.61 5.67 -1.21
C PHE A 218 18.90 5.32 -1.94
N ALA A 219 20.06 5.85 -1.54
CA ALA A 219 21.35 5.49 -2.14
C ALA A 219 21.63 3.98 -2.00
N GLN A 220 21.42 3.42 -0.80
CA GLN A 220 21.61 2.00 -0.53
C GLN A 220 20.61 1.12 -1.29
N ALA A 221 19.33 1.50 -1.32
CA ALA A 221 18.31 0.80 -2.08
C ALA A 221 18.60 0.83 -3.59
N ALA A 222 18.96 1.99 -4.14
CA ALA A 222 19.34 2.16 -5.54
C ALA A 222 20.53 1.26 -5.93
N GLN A 223 21.55 1.19 -5.07
CA GLN A 223 22.71 0.32 -5.26
C GLN A 223 22.33 -1.17 -5.22
N ARG A 224 21.51 -1.58 -4.24
CA ARG A 224 21.07 -2.97 -4.09
C ARG A 224 20.26 -3.44 -5.30
N GLN A 225 19.36 -2.59 -5.79
CA GLN A 225 18.46 -2.91 -6.90
C GLN A 225 19.04 -2.58 -8.29
N GLN A 226 20.23 -1.97 -8.34
CA GLN A 226 20.87 -1.46 -9.57
C GLN A 226 19.87 -0.64 -10.41
N LEU A 227 19.29 0.38 -9.79
CA LEU A 227 18.32 1.30 -10.39
C LEU A 227 18.85 2.72 -10.24
N HIS A 228 18.86 3.51 -11.32
CA HIS A 228 19.25 4.91 -11.22
C HIS A 228 18.15 5.73 -10.53
N VAL A 229 18.53 6.58 -9.58
CA VAL A 229 17.64 7.48 -8.85
C VAL A 229 18.09 8.92 -9.08
N ASP A 230 17.20 9.72 -9.68
CA ASP A 230 17.40 11.15 -9.85
C ASP A 230 16.63 11.88 -8.74
N TRP A 231 17.37 12.42 -7.77
CA TRP A 231 16.81 13.16 -6.64
C TRP A 231 16.74 14.64 -6.97
N ILE A 232 15.54 15.18 -7.16
CA ILE A 232 15.37 16.57 -7.59
C ILE A 232 15.63 17.55 -6.43
N VAL A 233 16.54 18.48 -6.69
CA VAL A 233 16.85 19.67 -5.91
C VAL A 233 16.26 20.87 -6.64
N TRP A 234 15.30 21.57 -6.02
CA TRP A 234 14.63 22.69 -6.68
C TRP A 234 15.57 23.83 -7.03
N ALA A 235 15.58 24.25 -8.30
CA ALA A 235 16.38 25.38 -8.77
C ALA A 235 16.04 26.71 -8.07
N LYS A 236 14.81 26.85 -7.57
CA LYS A 236 14.34 28.01 -6.81
C LYS A 236 14.69 27.94 -5.30
N ALA A 237 15.30 26.85 -4.82
CA ALA A 237 15.67 26.74 -3.40
C ALA A 237 16.85 27.67 -3.04
N PRO A 238 16.78 28.44 -1.93
CA PRO A 238 17.82 29.41 -1.55
C PRO A 238 19.23 28.84 -1.36
N GLN A 239 19.35 27.54 -1.12
CA GLN A 239 20.62 26.84 -0.86
C GLN A 239 20.82 25.62 -1.77
N LYS A 240 20.28 25.65 -3.00
CA LYS A 240 20.32 24.51 -3.92
C LYS A 240 21.72 23.94 -4.16
N ASP A 241 22.73 24.79 -4.33
CA ASP A 241 24.09 24.35 -4.68
C ASP A 241 24.78 23.73 -3.47
N GLN A 242 24.60 24.32 -2.29
CA GLN A 242 25.09 23.76 -1.02
C GLN A 242 24.41 22.40 -0.74
N LEU A 243 23.09 22.34 -0.92
CA LEU A 243 22.33 21.11 -0.74
C LEU A 243 22.76 20.03 -1.74
N GLN A 244 22.90 20.39 -3.03
CA GLN A 244 23.41 19.47 -4.05
C GLN A 244 24.78 18.94 -3.67
N LYS A 245 25.72 19.81 -3.26
CA LYS A 245 27.06 19.41 -2.83
C LYS A 245 27.03 18.45 -1.63
N GLN A 246 26.18 18.72 -0.64
CA GLN A 246 25.99 17.84 0.52
C GLN A 246 25.45 16.47 0.12
N LEU A 247 24.42 16.42 -0.73
CA LEU A 247 23.84 15.16 -1.21
C LEU A 247 24.80 14.39 -2.14
N SER A 248 25.57 15.10 -2.97
CA SER A 248 26.60 14.50 -3.83
C SER A 248 27.66 13.77 -3.01
N ALA A 249 28.01 14.26 -1.83
CA ALA A 249 28.94 13.57 -0.93
C ALA A 249 28.38 12.26 -0.34
N LEU A 250 27.05 12.08 -0.38
CA LEU A 250 26.35 10.87 0.06
C LEU A 250 25.95 9.95 -1.10
N SER A 251 26.21 10.39 -2.34
CA SER A 251 25.80 9.68 -3.55
C SER A 251 26.64 8.45 -3.82
N ASN A 252 26.12 7.56 -4.65
CA ASN A 252 26.86 6.50 -5.30
C ASN A 252 26.54 6.52 -6.81
N GLN A 253 27.04 5.56 -7.59
CA GLN A 253 26.82 5.56 -9.05
C GLN A 253 25.35 5.44 -9.49
N TYR A 254 24.45 5.04 -8.57
CA TYR A 254 23.03 4.82 -8.83
C TYR A 254 22.13 5.92 -8.29
N ILE A 255 22.63 6.93 -7.58
CA ILE A 255 21.81 8.07 -7.15
C ILE A 255 22.56 9.37 -7.35
N LYS A 256 21.86 10.41 -7.82
CA LYS A 256 22.45 11.74 -7.97
C LYS A 256 21.45 12.85 -7.66
N PRO A 257 21.89 13.95 -7.02
CA PRO A 257 21.07 15.13 -6.86
C PRO A 257 21.06 15.97 -8.16
N ILE A 258 19.88 16.17 -8.74
CA ILE A 258 19.68 16.93 -9.97
C ILE A 258 19.03 18.26 -9.64
N ILE A 259 19.66 19.36 -10.03
CA ILE A 259 19.02 20.67 -9.96
C ILE A 259 18.06 20.81 -11.14
N HIS A 260 16.78 21.07 -10.85
CA HIS A 260 15.78 21.31 -11.89
C HIS A 260 14.71 22.32 -11.44
N GLU A 261 14.12 23.04 -12.40
CA GLU A 261 13.07 24.04 -12.14
C GLU A 261 11.68 23.42 -11.97
N ASP A 262 11.37 22.41 -12.78
CA ASP A 262 10.07 21.75 -12.83
C ASP A 262 10.23 20.21 -12.86
N PHE A 263 9.62 19.52 -11.90
CA PHE A 263 9.73 18.06 -11.78
C PHE A 263 9.05 17.29 -12.92
N LEU A 264 7.90 17.77 -13.40
CA LEU A 264 7.14 17.14 -14.47
C LEU A 264 7.82 17.35 -15.82
N GLN A 265 8.32 18.56 -16.06
CA GLN A 265 9.12 18.86 -17.25
C GLN A 265 10.35 17.96 -17.33
N TYR A 266 11.08 17.77 -16.22
CA TYR A 266 12.23 16.86 -16.20
C TYR A 266 11.84 15.42 -16.58
N GLY A 267 10.69 14.96 -16.08
CA GLY A 267 10.12 13.66 -16.47
C GLY A 267 9.85 13.56 -17.98
N GLN A 268 9.31 14.61 -18.59
CA GLN A 268 9.07 14.66 -20.04
C GLN A 268 10.39 14.63 -20.83
N GLU A 269 11.40 15.38 -20.39
CA GLU A 269 12.71 15.41 -21.04
C GLU A 269 13.35 14.02 -21.06
N LEU A 270 13.23 13.26 -19.97
CA LEU A 270 13.70 11.87 -19.92
C LEU A 270 12.95 10.97 -20.91
N LEU A 271 11.62 11.07 -20.96
CA LEU A 271 10.80 10.29 -21.90
C LEU A 271 11.08 10.66 -23.36
N ALA A 272 11.28 11.95 -23.67
CA ALA A 272 11.66 12.43 -25.00
C ALA A 272 13.02 11.86 -25.44
N ASN A 273 13.93 11.67 -24.48
CA ASN A 273 15.22 11.00 -24.66
C ASN A 273 15.14 9.47 -24.60
N LYS A 274 13.93 8.89 -24.62
CA LYS A 274 13.65 7.44 -24.56
C LYS A 274 14.22 6.75 -23.32
N VAL A 275 14.40 7.49 -22.23
CA VAL A 275 14.78 6.91 -20.93
C VAL A 275 13.54 6.28 -20.30
N ASN A 276 13.62 5.00 -19.96
CA ASN A 276 12.54 4.30 -19.27
C ASN A 276 12.49 4.72 -17.79
N ALA A 277 11.83 5.84 -17.53
CA ALA A 277 11.72 6.46 -16.22
C ALA A 277 10.32 6.32 -15.61
N VAL A 278 10.29 6.27 -14.28
CA VAL A 278 9.07 6.37 -13.46
C VAL A 278 9.21 7.54 -12.49
N LEU A 279 8.13 8.31 -12.31
CA LEU A 279 8.12 9.44 -11.37
C LEU A 279 7.53 9.03 -10.02
N LEU A 280 8.14 9.49 -8.93
CA LEU A 280 7.59 9.36 -7.59
C LEU A 280 6.68 10.53 -7.27
N ASN A 281 5.39 10.25 -7.17
CA ASN A 281 4.44 11.11 -6.49
C ASN A 281 4.53 10.84 -4.98
N ALA A 282 5.07 11.81 -4.24
CA ALA A 282 5.31 11.71 -2.80
C ALA A 282 4.03 11.64 -1.94
N GLY A 283 2.86 11.86 -2.57
CA GLY A 283 1.57 11.92 -1.92
C GLY A 283 1.49 12.97 -0.82
N SER A 284 0.29 13.17 -0.29
CA SER A 284 0.14 13.66 1.07
C SER A 284 0.00 12.42 1.97
N ASP A 285 0.51 12.47 3.20
CA ASP A 285 0.26 11.49 4.27
C ASP A 285 -1.22 11.09 4.42
N ARG A 286 -2.13 11.94 3.95
CA ARG A 286 -3.57 11.71 3.92
C ARG A 286 -4.02 11.02 2.64
N THR A 287 -3.38 11.31 1.50
CA THR A 287 -4.03 11.22 0.20
C THR A 287 -3.08 11.02 -0.99
N VAL A 288 -3.57 10.36 -2.05
CA VAL A 288 -2.84 10.10 -3.31
C VAL A 288 -2.39 11.38 -4.02
N GLY A 289 -3.06 12.50 -3.76
CA GLY A 289 -2.61 13.83 -4.13
C GLY A 289 -3.07 14.79 -3.05
N GLY A 290 -2.31 15.87 -2.83
CA GLY A 290 -2.59 16.85 -1.79
C GLY A 290 -3.90 17.62 -2.01
N ARG A 291 -3.97 18.83 -1.49
CA ARG A 291 -5.20 19.62 -1.51
C ARG A 291 -5.51 20.15 -2.92
N TYR A 292 -6.65 19.77 -3.47
CA TYR A 292 -7.19 20.46 -4.65
C TYR A 292 -7.70 21.85 -4.25
N THR A 293 -7.02 22.92 -4.67
CA THR A 293 -7.47 24.30 -4.39
C THR A 293 -7.42 25.22 -5.61
N ILE A 294 -8.54 25.89 -5.90
CA ILE A 294 -8.61 26.99 -6.88
C ILE A 294 -7.79 28.21 -6.41
N ASN A 295 -7.71 28.42 -5.10
CA ASN A 295 -7.35 29.71 -4.51
C ASN A 295 -5.85 30.06 -4.52
N MET A 296 -4.99 29.24 -5.13
CA MET A 296 -3.54 29.55 -5.19
C MET A 296 -3.15 30.45 -6.37
N GLY A 297 -4.03 30.65 -7.34
CA GLY A 297 -3.83 31.57 -8.46
C GLY A 297 -2.79 31.13 -9.50
N CYS A 298 -1.86 30.21 -9.18
CA CYS A 298 -0.95 29.59 -10.13
C CYS A 298 -0.47 28.19 -9.68
N MET A 299 -0.13 27.34 -10.64
CA MET A 299 0.33 25.96 -10.46
C MET A 299 1.67 25.90 -9.69
N ASP A 300 2.61 26.81 -9.98
CA ASP A 300 3.95 26.90 -9.38
C ASP A 300 3.99 27.06 -7.86
N LYS A 301 2.88 27.47 -7.24
CA LYS A 301 2.78 27.63 -5.77
C LYS A 301 2.34 26.35 -5.06
N LEU A 302 1.86 25.36 -5.82
CA LEU A 302 1.41 24.09 -5.27
C LEU A 302 2.62 23.18 -4.99
N PRO A 303 2.56 22.32 -3.95
CA PRO A 303 3.47 21.19 -3.81
C PRO A 303 3.41 20.26 -5.04
N VAL A 304 4.49 19.52 -5.32
CA VAL A 304 4.57 18.65 -6.51
C VAL A 304 3.44 17.64 -6.56
N GLU A 305 3.13 16.99 -5.45
CA GLU A 305 2.05 16.01 -5.39
C GLU A 305 0.69 16.61 -5.76
N GLU A 306 0.47 17.91 -5.49
CA GLU A 306 -0.71 18.65 -5.90
C GLU A 306 -0.66 19.02 -7.38
N GLN A 307 0.49 19.50 -7.88
CA GLN A 307 0.70 19.77 -9.30
C GLN A 307 0.44 18.51 -10.14
N MET A 308 1.10 17.39 -9.79
CA MET A 308 0.94 16.10 -10.46
C MET A 308 -0.53 15.68 -10.52
N THR A 309 -1.25 15.85 -9.41
CA THR A 309 -2.63 15.42 -9.30
C THR A 309 -3.62 16.33 -10.05
N GLN A 310 -3.35 17.64 -10.10
CA GLN A 310 -4.17 18.60 -10.86
C GLN A 310 -3.86 18.58 -12.36
N GLN A 311 -2.63 18.24 -12.74
CA GLN A 311 -2.18 18.17 -14.14
C GLN A 311 -2.36 16.80 -14.79
N SER A 312 -3.16 15.89 -14.21
CA SER A 312 -3.24 14.53 -14.72
C SER A 312 -4.56 13.81 -14.41
N ASP A 313 -4.65 12.55 -14.84
CA ASP A 313 -5.72 11.62 -14.48
C ASP A 313 -5.46 10.82 -13.18
N LEU A 314 -4.42 11.18 -12.42
CA LEU A 314 -3.98 10.45 -11.22
C LEU A 314 -5.11 10.21 -10.21
N ALA A 315 -5.97 11.20 -9.96
CA ALA A 315 -7.08 11.07 -9.03
C ALA A 315 -8.09 9.98 -9.41
N LEU A 316 -8.25 9.69 -10.70
CA LEU A 316 -9.14 8.62 -11.17
C LEU A 316 -8.44 7.25 -11.20
N LEU A 317 -7.12 7.25 -11.42
CA LEU A 317 -6.35 6.02 -11.67
C LEU A 317 -5.80 5.40 -10.38
N HIS A 318 -5.29 6.22 -9.46
CA HIS A 318 -4.54 5.77 -8.28
C HIS A 318 -5.36 5.75 -6.98
N THR A 319 -6.68 5.92 -7.05
CA THR A 319 -7.57 5.99 -5.88
C THR A 319 -8.68 4.94 -5.93
N GLU A 320 -9.50 4.88 -4.87
CA GLU A 320 -10.69 4.02 -4.83
C GLU A 320 -11.70 4.27 -5.97
N TYR A 321 -11.59 5.37 -6.72
CA TYR A 321 -12.38 5.59 -7.94
C TYR A 321 -12.05 4.58 -9.04
N ASN A 322 -10.83 4.06 -9.06
CA ASN A 322 -10.48 2.90 -9.86
C ASN A 322 -11.06 1.65 -9.17
N ARG A 323 -12.31 1.32 -9.48
CA ARG A 323 -13.01 0.16 -8.89
C ARG A 323 -12.26 -1.16 -9.11
N VAL A 324 -11.61 -1.34 -10.26
CA VAL A 324 -10.87 -2.57 -10.57
C VAL A 324 -9.67 -2.70 -9.63
N MET A 325 -8.86 -1.65 -9.51
CA MET A 325 -7.73 -1.61 -8.58
C MET A 325 -8.19 -1.76 -7.13
N ALA A 326 -9.26 -1.06 -6.73
CA ALA A 326 -9.79 -1.08 -5.36
C ALA A 326 -10.28 -2.48 -4.94
N GLU A 327 -11.03 -3.16 -5.80
CA GLU A 327 -11.51 -4.52 -5.53
C GLU A 327 -10.36 -5.53 -5.52
N ASN A 328 -9.39 -5.40 -6.42
CA ASN A 328 -8.18 -6.21 -6.40
C ASN A 328 -7.38 -5.99 -5.11
N PHE A 329 -7.25 -4.74 -4.66
CA PHE A 329 -6.53 -4.41 -3.44
C PHE A 329 -7.20 -5.01 -2.20
N LYS A 330 -8.53 -4.85 -2.05
CA LYS A 330 -9.29 -5.50 -0.96
C LYS A 330 -9.10 -7.01 -0.94
N LYS A 331 -9.20 -7.66 -2.11
CA LYS A 331 -9.00 -9.11 -2.23
C LYS A 331 -7.60 -9.52 -1.78
N GLN A 332 -6.57 -8.77 -2.20
CA GLN A 332 -5.19 -9.03 -1.80
C GLN A 332 -4.98 -8.85 -0.29
N VAL A 333 -5.52 -7.79 0.32
CA VAL A 333 -5.40 -7.57 1.77
C VAL A 333 -6.12 -8.68 2.53
N ALA A 334 -7.36 -9.01 2.15
CA ALA A 334 -8.11 -10.09 2.78
C ALA A 334 -7.38 -11.44 2.67
N ALA A 335 -6.85 -11.77 1.50
CA ALA A 335 -6.10 -13.00 1.28
C ALA A 335 -4.82 -13.07 2.14
N ARG A 336 -4.05 -11.97 2.22
CA ARG A 336 -2.84 -11.91 3.03
C ARG A 336 -3.12 -11.97 4.53
N ARG A 337 -4.17 -11.28 5.03
CA ARG A 337 -4.60 -11.42 6.43
C ARG A 337 -5.03 -12.85 6.75
N MET A 338 -5.78 -13.49 5.86
CA MET A 338 -6.17 -14.89 6.04
C MET A 338 -4.93 -15.79 6.14
N ASN A 339 -3.93 -15.55 5.29
CA ASN A 339 -2.67 -16.28 5.35
C ASN A 339 -1.92 -16.07 6.69
N GLU A 340 -1.87 -14.85 7.23
CA GLU A 340 -1.27 -14.58 8.55
C GLU A 340 -2.02 -15.28 9.69
N LEU A 341 -3.35 -15.24 9.67
CA LEU A 341 -4.19 -15.93 10.65
C LEU A 341 -3.98 -17.45 10.59
N MET A 342 -3.88 -18.01 9.40
CA MET A 342 -3.57 -19.42 9.20
C MET A 342 -2.18 -19.78 9.75
N ILE A 343 -1.14 -18.99 9.44
CA ILE A 343 0.20 -19.22 9.97
C ILE A 343 0.19 -19.18 11.51
N SER A 344 -0.49 -18.19 12.10
CA SER A 344 -0.65 -18.09 13.56
C SER A 344 -1.38 -19.31 14.14
N ALA A 345 -2.46 -19.77 13.50
CA ALA A 345 -3.20 -20.95 13.94
C ALA A 345 -2.35 -22.22 13.89
N VAL A 346 -1.52 -22.40 12.85
CA VAL A 346 -0.61 -23.55 12.78
C VAL A 346 0.46 -23.48 13.87
N ILE A 347 1.04 -22.30 14.12
CA ILE A 347 2.01 -22.12 15.21
C ILE A 347 1.37 -22.50 16.54
N GLN A 348 0.19 -21.96 16.85
CA GLN A 348 -0.53 -22.28 18.09
C GLN A 348 -0.89 -23.77 18.20
N ALA A 349 -1.29 -24.41 17.10
CA ALA A 349 -1.57 -25.84 17.09
C ALA A 349 -0.32 -26.67 17.38
N VAL A 350 0.83 -26.27 16.82
CA VAL A 350 2.11 -26.93 17.07
C VAL A 350 2.57 -26.72 18.51
N GLU A 351 2.48 -25.50 19.05
CA GLU A 351 2.78 -25.21 20.46
C GLU A 351 1.91 -26.04 21.42
N LYS A 352 0.61 -26.12 21.16
CA LYS A 352 -0.33 -26.95 21.93
C LYS A 352 0.02 -28.44 21.86
N TYR A 353 0.36 -28.92 20.67
CA TYR A 353 0.82 -30.30 20.47
C TYR A 353 2.12 -30.59 21.24
N GLN A 354 3.07 -29.66 21.22
CA GLN A 354 4.35 -29.75 21.92
C GLN A 354 4.16 -29.72 23.45
N ALA A 355 3.37 -28.79 23.97
CA ALA A 355 3.07 -28.66 25.41
C ALA A 355 2.31 -29.88 25.95
N TRP A 356 1.39 -30.44 25.15
CA TRP A 356 0.74 -31.70 25.51
C TRP A 356 1.76 -32.86 25.56
N TYR A 357 2.67 -32.93 24.57
CA TYR A 357 3.72 -33.95 24.54
C TYR A 357 4.70 -33.85 25.71
N SER A 358 5.08 -32.64 26.13
CA SER A 358 5.93 -32.40 27.31
C SER A 358 5.19 -32.56 28.65
N SER A 359 3.89 -32.88 28.63
CA SER A 359 3.02 -32.97 29.81
C SER A 359 2.84 -31.65 30.57
N GLU A 360 3.09 -30.51 29.92
CA GLU A 360 2.86 -29.18 30.46
C GLU A 360 1.38 -28.76 30.38
N ALA A 361 0.58 -29.42 29.54
CA ALA A 361 -0.85 -29.14 29.39
C ALA A 361 -1.67 -30.41 29.12
N ASP A 362 -2.85 -30.53 29.76
CA ASP A 362 -3.74 -31.71 29.65
C ASP A 362 -5.05 -31.45 28.87
N HIS A 363 -5.05 -30.46 27.99
CA HIS A 363 -6.23 -30.00 27.27
C HIS A 363 -6.88 -31.03 26.34
N ARG A 364 -6.24 -32.17 26.08
CA ARG A 364 -6.79 -33.31 25.31
C ARG A 364 -6.68 -34.66 26.06
N GLY A 365 -6.51 -34.65 27.38
CA GLY A 365 -6.44 -35.82 28.24
C GLY A 365 -5.03 -36.45 28.32
N PRO A 366 -4.76 -37.21 29.40
CA PRO A 366 -3.39 -37.47 29.85
C PRO A 366 -2.61 -38.34 28.86
N ASN A 367 -1.28 -38.23 28.93
CA ASN A 367 -0.35 -39.05 28.17
C ASN A 367 -0.48 -40.52 28.59
N GLY A 368 -1.22 -41.30 27.80
CA GLY A 368 -1.24 -42.75 27.94
C GLY A 368 0.12 -43.35 27.59
N PHE A 369 0.49 -44.45 28.24
CA PHE A 369 1.75 -45.18 28.02
C PHE A 369 2.02 -45.46 26.53
N PHE A 370 0.98 -45.80 25.76
CA PHE A 370 1.09 -46.08 24.31
C PHE A 370 1.16 -44.82 23.43
N SER A 371 0.71 -43.66 23.92
CA SER A 371 0.82 -42.39 23.20
C SER A 371 2.27 -41.91 23.15
N TRP A 372 3.05 -42.15 24.21
CA TRP A 372 4.48 -41.84 24.28
C TRP A 372 5.30 -42.65 23.27
N LEU A 373 5.01 -43.95 23.14
CA LEU A 373 5.67 -44.84 22.18
C LEU A 373 5.36 -44.54 20.70
N ARG A 374 4.18 -43.96 20.39
CA ARG A 374 3.75 -43.66 19.00
C ARG A 374 4.01 -42.22 18.55
N HIS A 375 4.17 -41.27 19.47
CA HIS A 375 4.36 -39.85 19.15
C HIS A 375 5.74 -39.32 19.53
N GLY A 376 6.81 -40.08 19.25
CA GLY A 376 8.17 -39.70 19.63
C GLY A 376 8.76 -38.47 18.91
N SER A 377 10.08 -38.27 19.07
CA SER A 377 10.87 -37.14 18.53
C SER A 377 10.66 -36.84 17.04
N THR A 378 10.27 -37.84 16.24
CA THR A 378 9.94 -37.67 14.82
C THR A 378 8.68 -36.82 14.60
N GLY A 379 7.63 -36.99 15.41
CA GLY A 379 6.41 -36.19 15.33
C GLY A 379 6.65 -34.74 15.70
N GLN A 380 7.44 -34.52 16.75
CA GLN A 380 7.90 -33.20 17.21
C GLN A 380 8.71 -32.49 16.12
N ARG A 381 9.69 -33.17 15.53
CA ARG A 381 10.50 -32.63 14.44
C ARG A 381 9.65 -32.25 13.23
N ARG A 382 8.73 -33.12 12.79
CA ARG A 382 7.83 -32.82 11.67
C ARG A 382 6.93 -31.62 11.93
N ALA A 383 6.48 -31.41 13.17
CA ALA A 383 5.69 -30.25 13.56
C ALA A 383 6.52 -28.95 13.43
N THR A 384 7.76 -28.96 13.91
CA THR A 384 8.70 -27.84 13.74
C THR A 384 9.03 -27.58 12.26
N ASP A 385 9.27 -28.65 11.49
CA ASP A 385 9.54 -28.55 10.06
C ASP A 385 8.34 -27.98 9.29
N LEU A 386 7.11 -28.28 9.70
CA LEU A 386 5.90 -27.69 9.13
C LEU A 386 5.88 -26.17 9.36
N VAL A 387 6.11 -25.71 10.60
CA VAL A 387 6.17 -24.27 10.93
C VAL A 387 7.24 -23.56 10.09
N ALA A 388 8.43 -24.15 10.01
CA ALA A 388 9.53 -23.58 9.23
C ALA A 388 9.18 -23.48 7.73
N GLN A 389 8.43 -24.45 7.19
CA GLN A 389 7.99 -24.41 5.80
C GLN A 389 6.94 -23.33 5.55
N ILE A 390 5.87 -23.29 6.35
CA ILE A 390 4.75 -22.36 6.11
C ILE A 390 5.11 -20.89 6.38
N THR A 391 6.11 -20.63 7.24
CA THR A 391 6.57 -19.27 7.56
C THR A 391 7.50 -18.70 6.49
N ARG A 392 7.97 -19.54 5.55
CA ARG A 392 8.82 -19.08 4.45
C ARG A 392 8.00 -18.26 3.45
N ARG A 393 8.49 -17.05 3.13
CA ARG A 393 7.85 -16.12 2.17
C ARG A 393 7.56 -16.80 0.82
N GLY A 394 6.34 -16.61 0.32
CA GLY A 394 5.89 -17.14 -0.98
C GLY A 394 5.43 -18.60 -0.96
N THR A 395 5.37 -19.23 0.21
CA THR A 395 4.89 -20.61 0.35
C THR A 395 3.37 -20.67 0.27
N ASP A 396 2.85 -21.66 -0.44
CA ASP A 396 1.43 -22.06 -0.38
C ASP A 396 1.16 -22.83 0.93
N ALA A 397 1.01 -22.07 2.01
CA ALA A 397 0.83 -22.64 3.34
C ALA A 397 -0.51 -23.41 3.48
N GLU A 398 -1.57 -22.96 2.80
CA GLU A 398 -2.83 -23.69 2.75
C GLU A 398 -2.67 -25.04 2.04
N GLY A 399 -2.00 -25.06 0.88
CA GLY A 399 -1.69 -26.28 0.16
C GLY A 399 -0.86 -27.26 0.99
N LEU A 400 0.16 -26.79 1.71
CA LEU A 400 0.97 -27.65 2.60
C LEU A 400 0.14 -28.28 3.72
N VAL A 401 -0.69 -27.49 4.40
CA VAL A 401 -1.56 -27.98 5.47
C VAL A 401 -2.58 -28.96 4.90
N ASN A 402 -3.21 -28.64 3.77
CA ASN A 402 -4.20 -29.52 3.14
C ASN A 402 -3.57 -30.82 2.64
N ASN A 403 -2.34 -30.80 2.12
CA ASN A 403 -1.61 -32.01 1.73
C ASN A 403 -1.28 -32.89 2.93
N LEU A 404 -0.88 -32.27 4.06
CA LEU A 404 -0.69 -33.00 5.31
C LEU A 404 -1.99 -33.67 5.75
N LEU A 405 -3.12 -32.95 5.77
CA LEU A 405 -4.41 -33.49 6.20
C LEU A 405 -4.92 -34.58 5.23
N LYS A 406 -4.84 -34.37 3.92
CA LYS A 406 -5.32 -35.34 2.92
C LYS A 406 -4.45 -36.59 2.80
N ASN A 407 -3.24 -36.60 3.36
CA ASN A 407 -2.36 -37.76 3.27
C ASN A 407 -2.98 -38.99 3.94
N PRO A 408 -3.10 -40.15 3.26
CA PRO A 408 -3.69 -41.36 3.83
C PRO A 408 -3.02 -41.85 5.13
N SER A 409 -1.74 -41.54 5.33
CA SER A 409 -0.98 -41.89 6.54
C SER A 409 -1.17 -40.92 7.72
N THR A 410 -1.88 -39.81 7.52
CA THR A 410 -2.17 -38.86 8.59
C THR A 410 -3.21 -39.42 9.54
N THR A 411 -2.78 -39.73 10.76
CA THR A 411 -3.68 -40.09 11.86
C THR A 411 -4.47 -38.89 12.34
N TYR A 412 -5.73 -39.12 12.75
CA TYR A 412 -6.67 -38.11 13.30
C TYR A 412 -7.12 -38.44 14.73
N HIS A 413 -6.24 -39.09 15.49
CA HIS A 413 -6.50 -39.41 16.88
C HIS A 413 -6.52 -38.15 17.76
N ARG A 414 -7.09 -38.26 18.95
CA ARG A 414 -7.28 -37.14 19.90
C ARG A 414 -5.96 -36.42 20.27
N HIS A 415 -4.82 -37.07 20.07
CA HIS A 415 -3.49 -36.56 20.41
C HIS A 415 -2.57 -36.33 19.20
N SER A 416 -3.10 -36.48 17.99
CA SER A 416 -2.32 -36.28 16.77
C SER A 416 -2.23 -34.79 16.40
N LEU A 417 -1.12 -34.38 15.77
CA LEU A 417 -0.92 -33.01 15.28
C LEU A 417 -2.08 -32.53 14.40
N SER A 418 -2.64 -33.39 13.55
CA SER A 418 -3.78 -33.06 12.68
C SER A 418 -5.00 -32.61 13.47
N SER A 419 -5.26 -33.19 14.65
CA SER A 419 -6.37 -32.77 15.51
C SER A 419 -6.13 -31.40 16.12
N PHE A 420 -4.90 -31.09 16.55
CA PHE A 420 -4.55 -29.74 17.03
C PHE A 420 -4.65 -28.70 15.91
N LEU A 421 -4.18 -29.06 14.70
CA LEU A 421 -4.30 -28.21 13.52
C LEU A 421 -5.77 -27.89 13.23
N LEU A 422 -6.62 -28.91 13.18
CA LEU A 422 -8.04 -28.72 12.89
C LEU A 422 -8.79 -27.93 13.97
N ASP A 423 -8.40 -28.05 15.25
CA ASP A 423 -8.96 -27.22 16.31
C ASP A 423 -8.69 -25.73 16.10
N GLU A 424 -7.47 -25.36 15.75
CA GLU A 424 -7.10 -23.96 15.56
C GLU A 424 -7.57 -23.42 14.20
N LEU A 425 -7.38 -24.19 13.13
CA LEU A 425 -7.81 -23.80 11.78
C LEU A 425 -9.32 -23.74 11.64
N GLY A 426 -10.06 -24.63 12.31
CA GLY A 426 -11.53 -24.66 12.28
C GLY A 426 -12.19 -23.40 12.87
N LYS A 427 -11.44 -22.59 13.62
CA LYS A 427 -11.88 -21.29 14.17
C LYS A 427 -11.82 -20.15 13.15
N LEU A 428 -11.07 -20.33 12.05
CA LEU A 428 -10.84 -19.27 11.07
C LEU A 428 -12.01 -19.13 10.11
N ALA A 429 -12.91 -18.18 10.39
CA ALA A 429 -14.06 -17.88 9.54
C ALA A 429 -13.66 -17.57 8.10
N GLY A 430 -14.26 -18.27 7.13
CA GLY A 430 -13.96 -18.10 5.70
C GLY A 430 -12.78 -18.92 5.18
N SER A 431 -12.13 -19.74 6.02
CA SER A 431 -11.13 -20.72 5.58
C SER A 431 -11.77 -22.04 5.09
N THR A 432 -11.00 -22.88 4.40
CA THR A 432 -11.42 -24.23 3.98
C THR A 432 -11.64 -25.21 5.13
N TRP A 433 -11.15 -24.90 6.32
CA TRP A 433 -11.32 -25.73 7.53
C TRP A 433 -12.51 -25.29 8.39
N TYR A 434 -13.11 -24.13 8.09
CA TYR A 434 -14.11 -23.52 8.95
C TYR A 434 -15.33 -24.42 9.16
N GLY A 435 -15.70 -24.62 10.43
CA GLY A 435 -16.87 -25.41 10.79
C GLY A 435 -16.62 -26.92 10.86
N LEU A 436 -15.40 -27.39 10.61
CA LEU A 436 -14.99 -28.74 11.02
C LEU A 436 -15.09 -28.84 12.55
N LYS A 437 -15.77 -29.89 13.02
CA LYS A 437 -15.92 -30.20 14.44
C LYS A 437 -15.46 -31.62 14.70
N CYS A 438 -14.76 -31.82 15.80
CA CYS A 438 -14.50 -33.16 16.30
C CYS A 438 -15.80 -33.78 16.86
N ASN A 439 -15.81 -35.11 16.96
CA ASN A 439 -16.87 -35.82 17.66
C ASN A 439 -16.72 -35.68 19.20
N GLU A 440 -17.66 -36.25 19.95
CA GLU A 440 -17.66 -36.21 21.42
C GLU A 440 -16.40 -36.79 22.08
N LYS A 441 -15.63 -37.61 21.34
CA LYS A 441 -14.36 -38.19 21.79
C LYS A 441 -13.14 -37.36 21.39
N LEU A 442 -13.35 -36.14 20.88
CA LEU A 442 -12.31 -35.24 20.35
C LEU A 442 -11.54 -35.83 19.17
N LEU A 443 -12.18 -36.73 18.42
CA LEU A 443 -11.63 -37.35 17.23
C LEU A 443 -12.18 -36.68 15.98
N TYR A 444 -11.31 -36.55 14.99
CA TYR A 444 -11.72 -36.26 13.62
C TYR A 444 -11.70 -37.56 12.83
N GLU A 445 -12.63 -37.69 11.88
CA GLU A 445 -12.65 -38.83 10.96
C GLU A 445 -12.05 -38.39 9.64
N GLN A 446 -10.95 -39.01 9.22
CA GLN A 446 -10.17 -38.61 8.05
C GLN A 446 -11.04 -38.44 6.80
N HIS A 447 -11.92 -39.41 6.51
CA HIS A 447 -12.77 -39.34 5.32
C HIS A 447 -13.73 -38.13 5.37
N LYS A 448 -14.21 -37.72 6.55
CA LYS A 448 -15.04 -36.51 6.70
C LYS A 448 -14.22 -35.25 6.49
N VAL A 449 -12.99 -35.22 7.00
CA VAL A 449 -12.07 -34.09 6.79
C VAL A 449 -11.73 -33.95 5.32
N VAL A 450 -11.34 -35.04 4.65
CA VAL A 450 -11.01 -35.02 3.21
C VAL A 450 -12.21 -34.58 2.38
N ALA A 451 -13.39 -35.17 2.62
CA ALA A 451 -14.63 -34.79 1.92
C ALA A 451 -14.98 -33.31 2.13
N HIS A 452 -14.80 -32.78 3.34
CA HIS A 452 -15.00 -31.37 3.63
C HIS A 452 -14.03 -30.47 2.85
N LEU A 453 -12.74 -30.80 2.83
CA LEU A 453 -11.73 -30.02 2.12
C LEU A 453 -11.94 -30.05 0.60
N GLU A 454 -12.38 -31.18 0.05
CA GLU A 454 -12.74 -31.30 -1.36
C GLU A 454 -13.96 -30.44 -1.70
N TYR A 455 -15.03 -30.54 -0.89
CA TYR A 455 -16.21 -29.70 -1.05
C TYR A 455 -15.88 -28.20 -0.94
N ALA A 456 -15.08 -27.80 0.05
CA ALA A 456 -14.65 -26.42 0.22
C ALA A 456 -13.84 -25.92 -1.00
N SER A 457 -12.92 -26.73 -1.52
CA SER A 457 -12.11 -26.38 -2.70
C SER A 457 -12.94 -26.16 -3.98
N GLN A 458 -14.04 -26.92 -4.14
CA GLN A 458 -14.99 -26.73 -5.24
C GLN A 458 -15.78 -25.43 -5.08
N ARG A 459 -16.14 -25.07 -3.84
CA ARG A 459 -16.97 -23.90 -3.56
C ARG A 459 -16.18 -22.58 -3.57
N MET A 460 -14.90 -22.63 -3.23
CA MET A 460 -14.01 -21.46 -3.25
C MET A 460 -13.28 -21.27 -4.58
N SER A 461 -13.35 -22.25 -5.49
CA SER A 461 -12.91 -22.01 -6.87
C SER A 461 -13.77 -20.88 -7.44
N PRO A 462 -13.18 -19.76 -7.91
CA PRO A 462 -13.95 -18.71 -8.54
C PRO A 462 -14.74 -19.35 -9.68
N LEU A 463 -16.06 -19.13 -9.72
CA LEU A 463 -16.90 -19.45 -10.87
C LEU A 463 -16.14 -18.98 -12.12
N LYS A 464 -15.60 -19.94 -12.87
CA LYS A 464 -14.77 -19.66 -14.05
C LYS A 464 -15.58 -18.93 -15.10
#